data_AF-A0A511MRW2-F1
#
_entry.id   AF-A0A511MRW2-F1
#
_cell.length_a   1.000
_cell.length_b   1.000
_cell.length_c   1.000
_cell.angle_alpha   90.00
_cell.angle_beta   90.00
_cell.angle_gamma   90.00
#
_symmetry.space_group_name_H-M   'P 1'
#
loop_
_entity.id
_entity.type
_entity.pdbx_description
1 polymer ?
#
loop_
_entity_poly.entity_id
_entity_poly.type
_entity_poly.pdbx_seq_one_letter_code
_entity_poly.pdbx_strand_id
1 'polypeptide(L)'
;MEREHEEAMRTEFTECVELWRATEPSEVSQADYNKAHDAIDRIDHRWQTGPHAEHWHYLNDAFEDWRRNPQTMRRFLDGVSYDRASGNHDGMTDTQYRSQLQARDVTEAQRARQRERSPRYR
;
A
#
# COMPACT_ATOMS: atom_id res chain seq x y z
N MET A 1 17.25 -6.14 1.76
CA MET A 1 17.14 -4.70 2.10
C MET A 1 17.44 -4.52 3.59
N GLU A 2 18.13 -3.45 3.96
CA GLU A 2 18.37 -3.10 5.37
C GLU A 2 17.10 -2.55 6.04
N ARG A 3 17.01 -2.68 7.36
CA ARG A 3 15.79 -2.34 8.09
C ARG A 3 15.38 -0.87 7.94
N GLU A 4 16.35 0.05 8.02
CA GLU A 4 16.11 1.49 7.88
C GLU A 4 15.58 1.85 6.50
N HIS A 5 16.15 1.26 5.45
CA HIS A 5 15.68 1.43 4.07
C HIS A 5 14.25 0.91 3.88
N GLU A 6 13.90 -0.22 4.51
CA GLU A 6 12.52 -0.74 4.49
C GLU A 6 11.55 0.23 5.18
N GLU A 7 11.92 0.74 6.35
CA GLU A 7 11.06 1.65 7.12
C GLU A 7 10.85 2.98 6.38
N ALA A 8 11.89 3.53 5.77
CA ALA A 8 11.79 4.71 4.90
C ALA A 8 10.85 4.45 3.72
N MET A 9 11.06 3.34 2.99
CA MET A 9 10.22 2.93 1.87
C MET A 9 8.74 2.84 2.28
N ARG A 10 8.45 2.14 3.37
CA ARG A 10 7.08 1.92 3.85
C ARG A 10 6.42 3.21 4.34
N THR A 11 7.18 4.11 4.94
CA THR A 11 6.68 5.43 5.37
C THR A 11 6.28 6.26 4.15
N GLU A 12 7.16 6.36 3.16
CA GLU A 12 6.92 7.15 1.96
C GLU A 12 5.82 6.54 1.06
N PHE A 13 5.66 5.21 1.07
CA PHE A 13 4.49 4.57 0.47
C PHE A 13 3.18 5.04 1.10
N THR A 14 3.15 5.13 2.43
CA THR A 14 1.97 5.62 3.15
C THR A 14 1.70 7.09 2.82
N GLU A 15 2.75 7.89 2.65
CA GLU A 15 2.65 9.28 2.17
C GLU A 15 2.04 9.36 0.76
N CYS A 16 2.53 8.57 -0.20
CA CYS A 16 1.94 8.50 -1.55
C CYS A 16 0.45 8.16 -1.51
N VAL A 17 0.04 7.20 -0.68
CA VAL A 17 -1.37 6.81 -0.56
C VAL A 17 -2.23 7.93 0.03
N GLU A 18 -1.75 8.66 1.04
CA GLU A 18 -2.49 9.80 1.57
C GLU A 18 -2.51 10.99 0.59
N LEU A 19 -1.47 11.17 -0.23
CA LEU A 19 -1.46 12.16 -1.32
C LEU A 19 -2.47 11.82 -2.42
N TRP A 20 -2.51 10.57 -2.91
CA TRP A 20 -3.53 10.12 -3.85
C TRP A 20 -4.94 10.29 -3.28
N ARG A 21 -5.10 10.01 -1.99
CA ARG A 21 -6.40 10.21 -1.32
C ARG A 21 -6.79 11.68 -1.24
N ALA A 22 -5.83 12.58 -1.00
CA ALA A 22 -6.10 14.01 -0.92
C ALA A 22 -6.61 14.58 -2.26
N THR A 23 -6.33 13.90 -3.39
CA THR A 23 -6.81 14.27 -4.73
C THR A 23 -8.13 13.62 -5.13
N GLU A 24 -8.68 12.68 -4.36
CA GLU A 24 -9.98 12.04 -4.65
C GLU A 24 -11.21 12.99 -4.61
N PRO A 25 -11.30 14.00 -3.71
CA PRO A 25 -12.46 14.89 -3.67
C PRO A 25 -12.61 15.70 -4.97
N SER A 26 -13.85 15.85 -5.46
CA SER A 26 -14.15 16.59 -6.69
C SER A 26 -13.85 18.09 -6.61
N GLU A 27 -13.65 18.64 -5.42
CA GLU A 27 -13.40 20.06 -5.16
C GLU A 27 -11.91 20.40 -5.03
N VAL A 28 -11.01 19.44 -5.25
CA VAL A 28 -9.57 19.73 -5.18
C VAL A 28 -9.18 20.70 -6.30
N SER A 29 -8.40 21.72 -5.96
CA SER A 29 -7.93 22.67 -6.97
C SER A 29 -6.95 21.98 -7.92
N GLN A 30 -6.89 22.42 -9.19
CA GLN A 30 -5.91 21.88 -10.15
C GLN A 30 -4.46 22.06 -9.64
N ALA A 31 -4.19 23.17 -8.92
CA ALA A 31 -2.88 23.43 -8.35
C ALA A 31 -2.52 22.42 -7.26
N ASP A 32 -3.45 22.10 -6.37
CA ASP A 32 -3.25 21.10 -5.31
C ASP A 32 -3.15 19.68 -5.88
N TYR A 33 -3.95 19.37 -6.91
CA TYR A 33 -3.85 18.12 -7.65
C TYR A 33 -2.44 17.94 -8.25
N ASN A 34 -1.96 18.94 -9.00
CA ASN A 34 -0.64 18.88 -9.62
C ASN A 34 0.47 18.75 -8.57
N LYS A 35 0.39 19.53 -7.48
CA LYS A 35 1.38 19.47 -6.40
C LYS A 35 1.45 18.09 -5.74
N ALA A 36 0.30 17.44 -5.52
CA ALA A 36 0.26 16.09 -4.97
C ALA A 36 0.88 15.08 -5.94
N HIS A 37 0.52 15.16 -7.23
CA HIS A 37 1.08 14.28 -8.26
C HIS A 37 2.59 14.47 -8.45
N ASP A 38 3.09 15.70 -8.48
CA ASP A 38 4.54 15.98 -8.55
C ASP A 38 5.29 15.37 -7.34
N ALA A 39 4.69 15.41 -6.15
CA ALA A 39 5.27 14.82 -4.95
C ALA A 39 5.30 13.29 -5.03
N ILE A 40 4.22 12.67 -5.49
CA ILE A 40 4.12 11.22 -5.71
C ILE A 40 5.16 10.77 -6.75
N ASP A 41 5.19 11.41 -7.91
CA ASP A 41 6.08 11.06 -9.02
C ASP A 41 7.55 11.12 -8.58
N ARG A 42 7.92 12.09 -7.76
CA ARG A 42 9.27 12.20 -7.19
C ARG A 42 9.61 11.05 -6.25
N ILE A 43 8.67 10.65 -5.37
CA ILE A 43 8.86 9.52 -4.45
C ILE A 43 8.98 8.23 -5.24
N ASP A 44 8.04 8.00 -6.16
CA ASP A 44 8.00 6.82 -7.03
C ASP A 44 9.29 6.71 -7.85
N HIS A 45 9.70 7.79 -8.52
CA HIS A 45 10.90 7.78 -9.35
C HIS A 45 12.15 7.42 -8.53
N ARG A 46 12.31 7.98 -7.33
CA ARG A 46 13.46 7.69 -6.46
C ARG A 46 13.51 6.21 -6.08
N TRP A 47 12.39 5.59 -5.73
CA TRP A 47 12.38 4.18 -5.35
C TRP A 47 12.51 3.24 -6.55
N GLN A 48 11.86 3.56 -7.67
CA GLN A 48 11.89 2.75 -8.89
C GLN A 48 13.27 2.76 -9.57
N THR A 49 14.05 3.82 -9.42
CA THR A 49 15.42 3.90 -9.98
C THR A 49 16.51 3.49 -9.01
N GLY A 50 16.15 3.28 -7.73
CA GLY A 50 17.09 2.91 -6.67
C GLY A 50 17.40 1.41 -6.60
N PRO A 51 18.32 1.01 -5.70
CA PRO A 51 18.73 -0.39 -5.51
C PRO A 51 17.64 -1.29 -4.90
N HIS A 52 16.48 -0.73 -4.62
CA HIS A 52 15.36 -1.36 -3.90
C HIS A 52 14.06 -1.34 -4.70
N ALA A 53 14.15 -1.04 -6.00
CA ALA A 53 13.01 -0.94 -6.91
C ALA A 53 12.09 -2.17 -6.84
N GLU A 54 12.64 -3.39 -6.79
CA GLU A 54 11.84 -4.62 -6.72
C GLU A 54 10.93 -4.68 -5.48
N HIS A 55 11.41 -4.19 -4.33
CA HIS A 55 10.61 -4.15 -3.11
C HIS A 55 9.53 -3.06 -3.16
N TRP A 56 9.83 -1.93 -3.80
CA TRP A 56 8.85 -0.86 -4.05
C TRP A 56 7.75 -1.32 -5.00
N HIS A 57 8.12 -1.96 -6.11
CA HIS A 57 7.17 -2.54 -7.06
C HIS A 57 6.29 -3.58 -6.39
N TYR A 58 6.88 -4.49 -5.60
CA TYR A 58 6.11 -5.49 -4.87
C TYR A 58 5.07 -4.86 -3.92
N LEU A 59 5.43 -3.80 -3.19
CA LEU A 59 4.50 -3.12 -2.29
C LEU A 59 3.35 -2.44 -3.06
N ASN A 60 3.65 -1.81 -4.20
CA ASN A 60 2.63 -1.23 -5.08
C ASN A 60 1.68 -2.30 -5.63
N ASP A 61 2.21 -3.43 -6.12
CA ASP A 61 1.40 -4.54 -6.63
C ASP A 61 0.53 -5.14 -5.53
N ALA A 62 1.09 -5.38 -4.34
CA ALA A 62 0.33 -5.86 -3.19
C ALA A 62 -0.81 -4.89 -2.83
N PHE A 63 -0.55 -3.58 -2.82
CA PHE A 63 -1.57 -2.57 -2.56
C PHE A 63 -2.69 -2.60 -3.61
N GLU A 64 -2.35 -2.66 -4.90
CA GLU A 64 -3.33 -2.76 -5.98
C GLU A 64 -4.16 -4.04 -5.89
N ASP A 65 -3.53 -5.17 -5.56
CA ASP A 65 -4.22 -6.45 -5.37
C ASP A 65 -5.20 -6.40 -4.19
N TRP A 66 -4.79 -5.81 -3.07
CA TRP A 66 -5.68 -5.60 -1.92
C TRP A 66 -6.83 -4.65 -2.23
N ARG A 67 -6.58 -3.61 -3.04
CA ARG A 67 -7.59 -2.66 -3.49
C ARG A 67 -8.62 -3.34 -4.40
N ARG A 68 -8.18 -4.15 -5.35
CA ARG A 68 -9.01 -4.83 -6.36
C ARG A 68 -9.71 -6.08 -5.83
N ASN A 69 -8.99 -6.95 -5.12
CA ASN A 69 -9.41 -8.32 -4.78
C ASN A 69 -9.21 -8.67 -3.29
N PRO A 70 -9.82 -7.94 -2.35
CA PRO A 70 -9.48 -8.09 -0.92
C PRO A 70 -9.85 -9.42 -0.29
N GLN A 71 -10.89 -10.10 -0.80
CA GLN A 71 -11.27 -11.41 -0.27
C GLN A 71 -10.24 -12.48 -0.66
N THR A 72 -9.76 -12.42 -1.90
CA THR A 72 -8.69 -13.29 -2.40
C THR A 72 -7.40 -13.04 -1.63
N MET A 73 -7.02 -11.77 -1.46
CA MET A 73 -5.81 -11.42 -0.74
C MET A 73 -5.84 -11.79 0.73
N ARG A 74 -7.02 -11.72 1.38
CA ARG A 74 -7.18 -12.21 2.76
C ARG A 74 -6.92 -13.70 2.86
N ARG A 75 -7.54 -14.52 1.99
CA ARG A 75 -7.30 -15.97 1.98
C ARG A 75 -5.84 -16.32 1.70
N PHE A 76 -5.22 -15.60 0.76
CA PHE A 76 -3.80 -15.76 0.45
C PHE A 76 -2.92 -15.48 1.69
N LEU A 77 -3.12 -14.34 2.34
CA LEU A 77 -2.34 -13.95 3.50
C LEU A 77 -2.59 -14.84 4.73
N ASP A 78 -3.82 -15.34 4.90
CA ASP A 78 -4.16 -16.33 5.94
C ASP A 78 -3.37 -17.64 5.73
N GLY A 79 -3.27 -18.11 4.47
CA GLY A 79 -2.47 -19.30 4.11
C GLY A 79 -0.98 -19.11 4.41
N VAL A 80 -0.40 -17.99 3.96
CA VAL A 80 0.99 -17.62 4.27
C VAL A 80 1.23 -17.57 5.78
N SER A 81 0.32 -16.96 6.54
CA SER A 81 0.43 -16.85 7.99
C SER A 81 0.40 -18.22 8.68
N TYR A 82 -0.46 -19.13 8.20
CA TYR A 82 -0.54 -20.49 8.69
C TYR A 82 0.74 -21.29 8.42
N ASP A 83 1.26 -21.22 7.19
CA ASP A 83 2.50 -21.93 6.82
C ASP A 83 3.67 -21.43 7.65
N ARG A 84 3.80 -20.11 7.80
CA ARG A 84 4.84 -19.47 8.61
C ARG A 84 4.76 -19.85 10.09
N ALA A 85 3.56 -19.90 10.67
CA ALA A 85 3.36 -20.33 12.06
C ALA A 85 3.67 -21.81 12.28
N SER A 86 3.51 -22.63 11.24
CA SER A 86 3.78 -24.07 11.25
C SER A 86 5.25 -24.40 10.97
N GLY A 87 6.09 -23.40 10.67
CA GLY A 87 7.48 -23.58 10.24
C GLY A 87 7.63 -24.12 8.81
N ASN A 88 6.56 -24.09 8.02
CA ASN A 88 6.60 -24.43 6.60
C ASN A 88 7.19 -23.27 5.79
N HIS A 89 7.73 -23.60 4.63
CA HIS A 89 8.17 -22.61 3.64
C HIS A 89 6.95 -21.99 2.96
N ASP A 90 6.75 -20.68 3.14
CA ASP A 90 5.62 -19.91 2.60
C ASP A 90 5.94 -19.25 1.22
N GLY A 91 7.18 -19.37 0.75
CA GLY A 91 7.62 -18.76 -0.51
C GLY A 91 7.78 -17.24 -0.47
N MET A 92 7.73 -16.62 0.71
CA MET A 92 7.75 -15.18 0.88
C MET A 92 8.93 -14.72 1.74
N THR A 93 9.61 -13.69 1.29
CA THR A 93 10.59 -13.01 2.15
C THR A 93 9.89 -12.23 3.26
N ASP A 94 10.61 -12.00 4.35
CA ASP A 94 10.14 -11.18 5.46
C ASP A 94 9.68 -9.77 5.05
N THR A 95 10.40 -9.14 4.13
CA THR A 95 10.04 -7.82 3.60
C THR A 95 8.74 -7.89 2.79
N GLN A 96 8.57 -8.90 1.93
CA GLN A 96 7.32 -9.09 1.17
C GLN A 96 6.12 -9.35 2.10
N TYR A 97 6.30 -10.16 3.14
CA TYR A 97 5.24 -10.41 4.12
C TYR A 97 4.81 -9.14 4.84
N ARG A 98 5.78 -8.31 5.24
CA ARG A 98 5.51 -7.00 5.84
C ARG A 98 4.87 -6.02 4.86
N SER A 99 5.21 -6.06 3.57
CA SER A 99 4.54 -5.29 2.53
C SER A 99 3.07 -5.71 2.35
N GLN A 100 2.78 -7.01 2.39
CA GLN A 100 1.39 -7.51 2.34
C GLN A 100 0.56 -7.05 3.53
N LEU A 101 1.13 -7.10 4.74
CA LEU A 101 0.47 -6.60 5.94
C LEU A 101 0.17 -5.10 5.83
N GLN A 102 1.13 -4.30 5.35
CA GLN A 102 0.90 -2.87 5.14
C GLN A 102 -0.18 -2.60 4.09
N ALA A 103 -0.12 -3.27 2.93
CA ALA A 103 -1.10 -3.13 1.86
C ALA A 103 -2.53 -3.44 2.35
N ARG A 104 -2.69 -4.50 3.15
CA ARG A 104 -3.95 -4.81 3.83
C ARG A 104 -4.40 -3.64 4.71
N ASP A 105 -3.56 -3.22 5.65
CA ASP A 105 -3.94 -2.25 6.68
C ASP A 105 -4.32 -0.90 6.06
N VAL A 106 -3.57 -0.44 5.06
CA VAL A 106 -3.83 0.81 4.33
C VAL A 106 -5.15 0.73 3.56
N THR A 107 -5.39 -0.36 2.80
CA THR A 107 -6.62 -0.50 2.02
C THR A 107 -7.87 -0.71 2.89
N GLU A 108 -7.74 -1.39 4.03
CA GLU A 108 -8.82 -1.53 5.01
C GLU A 108 -9.17 -0.20 5.66
N ALA A 109 -8.17 0.61 6.03
CA ALA A 109 -8.37 1.95 6.54
C ALA A 109 -9.08 2.87 5.53
N GLN A 110 -8.70 2.81 4.25
CA GLN A 110 -9.39 3.54 3.18
C GLN A 110 -10.87 3.15 3.07
N ARG A 111 -11.17 1.85 3.07
CA ARG A 111 -12.56 1.37 2.99
C ARG A 111 -13.39 1.70 4.21
N ALA A 112 -12.82 1.64 5.42
CA ALA A 112 -13.52 2.03 6.64
C ALA A 112 -13.97 3.49 6.58
N ARG A 113 -13.06 4.39 6.17
CA ARG A 113 -13.34 5.84 6.00
C ARG A 113 -14.39 6.10 4.91
N GLN A 114 -14.37 5.37 3.80
CA GLN A 114 -15.37 5.49 2.73
C GLN A 114 -16.78 5.09 3.21
N ARG A 115 -16.88 4.06 4.07
CA ARG A 115 -18.15 3.64 4.69
C ARG A 115 -18.68 4.68 5.67
N GLU A 116 -17.82 5.37 6.40
CA GLU A 116 -18.21 6.46 7.31
C GLU A 116 -18.69 7.70 6.54
N ARG A 117 -18.03 8.03 5.42
CA ARG A 117 -18.40 9.17 4.55
C ARG A 117 -19.70 8.97 3.78
N SER A 118 -20.14 7.74 3.58
CA SER A 118 -21.44 7.42 2.98
C SER A 118 -22.47 7.20 4.09
N PRO A 119 -23.14 8.24 4.62
CA PRO A 119 -24.26 8.00 5.52
C PRO A 119 -25.29 7.20 4.74
N ARG A 120 -25.63 6.02 5.27
CA ARG A 120 -26.74 5.21 4.79
C ARG A 120 -27.98 6.08 4.81
N TYR A 121 -28.41 6.58 3.65
CA TYR A 121 -29.77 7.05 3.48
C TYR A 121 -30.68 5.84 3.74
N ARG A 122 -31.32 5.85 4.90
CA ARG A 122 -32.46 5.00 5.26
C ARG A 122 -33.69 5.88 5.26
#